data_AF-A0A3C1AB29-F1
#
_entry.id   AF-A0A3C1AB29-F1
#
_cell.length_a   1.000
_cell.length_b   1.000
_cell.length_c   1.000
_cell.angle_alpha   90.00
_cell.angle_beta   90.00
_cell.angle_gamma   90.00
#
_symmetry.space_group_name_H-M   'P 1'
#
loop_
_entity.id
_entity.type
_entity.pdbx_description
1 polymer ?
#
loop_
_entity_poly.entity_id
_entity_poly.type
_entity_poly.pdbx_seq_one_letter_code
_entity_poly.pdbx_strand_id
1 'polypeptide(L)'
;MIEEQIKIHDKFSIEIKLRLAARRKAKKSEFAVNTWLFIPAALDINHSTYSKNDFYHDLKSNIRLITPVYLLRDIAASENSPLAFLTTVFQKVASSPTRTLAAEYEYHIKMFLSILKSSLREEIQHILNNKLPADTAYLIDEFCKNISRISKRYRELHFIINAPTISEELMNYYSFGDEFMSNLIEEHTFKLLASLKQSHPSFNKTWQKQLLSIVQDEIKYKKEHNYPVVEEKSPTRNRELIFHFNLLKKFAESELFLTGEKKKEGILVEQI
;
A
#
# COMPACT_ATOMS: atom_id res chain seq x y z
N MET A 1 17.08 9.93 14.16
CA MET A 1 17.86 9.77 12.92
C MET A 1 16.90 10.02 11.77
N ILE A 2 17.31 10.83 10.79
CA ILE A 2 16.53 11.08 9.58
C ILE A 2 17.17 10.24 8.48
N GLU A 3 16.42 9.33 7.88
CA GLU A 3 16.85 8.59 6.69
C GLU A 3 16.21 9.26 5.47
N GLU A 4 17.01 9.49 4.42
CA GLU A 4 16.54 10.13 3.19
C GLU A 4 16.52 9.14 2.03
N GLN A 5 15.48 9.24 1.21
CA GLN A 5 15.39 8.55 -0.07
C GLN A 5 14.92 9.53 -1.13
N ILE A 6 15.73 9.71 -2.17
CA ILE A 6 15.42 10.57 -3.31
C ILE A 6 15.02 9.68 -4.48
N LYS A 7 13.93 10.02 -5.15
CA LYS A 7 13.52 9.35 -6.39
C LYS A 7 12.88 10.33 -7.37
N ILE A 8 12.98 10.01 -8.65
CA ILE A 8 12.18 10.64 -9.70
C ILE A 8 10.72 10.16 -9.50
N HIS A 9 9.80 11.09 -9.27
CA HIS A 9 8.39 10.75 -9.08
C HIS A 9 7.68 10.61 -10.44
N ASP A 10 7.85 11.62 -11.30
CA ASP A 10 7.36 11.65 -12.68
C ASP A 10 8.26 12.53 -13.55
N LYS A 11 7.80 12.90 -14.75
CA LYS A 11 8.54 13.73 -15.70
C LYS A 11 8.85 15.14 -15.20
N PHE A 12 8.10 15.64 -14.21
CA PHE A 12 8.13 17.03 -13.75
C PHE A 12 8.41 17.15 -12.25
N SER A 13 8.50 16.04 -11.52
CA SER A 13 8.56 16.05 -10.05
C SER A 13 9.63 15.10 -9.53
N ILE A 14 10.37 15.57 -8.53
CA ILE A 14 11.21 14.74 -7.66
C ILE A 14 10.52 14.56 -6.31
N GLU A 15 10.68 13.39 -5.69
CA GLU A 15 10.14 13.12 -4.36
C GLU A 15 11.29 12.82 -3.40
N ILE A 16 11.36 13.60 -2.32
CA ILE A 16 12.31 13.43 -1.22
C ILE A 16 11.53 12.85 -0.04
N LYS A 17 11.80 11.60 0.31
CA LYS A 17 11.20 10.95 1.47
C LYS A 17 12.15 11.05 2.66
N LEU A 18 11.63 11.57 3.76
CA LEU A 18 12.35 11.69 5.01
C LEU A 18 11.65 10.82 6.06
N ARG A 19 12.40 9.88 6.65
CA ARG A 19 11.89 9.03 7.73
C ARG A 19 12.31 9.60 9.06
N LEU A 20 11.33 9.99 9.88
CA LEU A 20 11.55 10.44 11.26
C LEU A 20 11.14 9.36 12.26
N ALA A 21 12.11 8.88 13.03
CA ALA A 21 11.84 8.05 14.20
C ALA A 21 11.68 8.94 15.45
N ALA A 22 10.44 9.20 15.86
CA ALA A 22 10.14 9.95 17.08
C ALA A 22 10.63 9.17 18.33
N ARG A 23 11.19 9.88 19.31
CA ARG A 23 11.66 9.26 20.56
C ARG A 23 10.47 8.83 21.42
N ARG A 24 10.30 7.52 21.64
CA ARG A 24 9.14 6.92 22.34
C ARG A 24 8.80 7.53 23.71
N LYS A 25 9.80 8.05 24.45
CA LYS A 25 9.60 8.62 25.79
C LYS A 25 9.44 10.15 25.80
N ALA A 26 9.62 10.82 24.66
CA ALA A 26 9.52 12.27 24.58
C ALA A 26 8.09 12.68 24.21
N LYS A 27 7.49 13.58 25.00
CA LYS A 27 6.15 14.12 24.69
C LYS A 27 6.13 15.04 23.47
N LYS A 28 7.28 15.65 23.15
CA LYS A 28 7.47 16.50 21.98
C LYS A 28 8.74 16.04 21.26
N SER A 29 8.68 16.01 19.94
CA SER A 29 9.83 15.74 19.07
C SER A 29 9.93 16.88 18.08
N GLU A 30 11.02 17.64 18.18
CA GLU A 30 11.36 18.69 17.23
C GLU A 30 12.43 18.16 16.29
N PHE A 31 12.33 18.51 15.01
CA PHE A 31 13.33 18.19 14.01
C PHE A 31 13.40 19.34 13.01
N ALA A 32 14.60 19.61 12.51
CA ALA A 32 14.86 20.55 11.45
C ALA A 32 15.56 19.82 10.31
N VAL A 33 15.23 20.20 9.07
CA VAL A 33 15.86 19.66 7.87
C VAL A 33 16.33 20.85 7.06
N ASN A 34 17.63 20.92 6.83
CA ASN A 34 18.24 21.87 5.93
C ASN A 34 18.58 21.12 4.64
N THR A 35 18.05 21.60 3.51
CA THR A 35 18.22 20.96 2.20
C THR A 35 18.95 21.91 1.27
N TRP A 36 20.02 21.44 0.65
CA TRP A 36 20.73 22.16 -0.41
C TRP A 36 20.53 21.41 -1.73
N LEU A 37 20.05 22.11 -2.75
CA LEU A 37 19.85 21.56 -4.09
C LEU A 37 20.86 22.20 -5.05
N PHE A 38 21.62 21.37 -5.74
CA PHE A 38 22.57 21.80 -6.77
C PHE A 38 21.99 21.45 -8.14
N ILE A 39 21.63 22.47 -8.92
CA ILE A 39 20.95 22.31 -10.20
C ILE A 39 21.94 22.64 -11.33
N PRO A 40 22.16 21.74 -12.31
CA PRO A 40 22.98 22.03 -13.47
C PRO A 40 22.46 23.23 -14.27
N ALA A 41 23.36 24.13 -14.69
CA ALA A 41 23.00 25.30 -15.49
C ALA A 41 22.24 24.95 -16.80
N ALA A 42 22.48 23.75 -17.35
CA ALA A 42 21.81 23.26 -18.55
C ALA A 42 20.29 23.06 -18.40
N LEU A 43 19.77 23.01 -17.16
CA LEU A 43 18.32 22.94 -16.89
C LEU A 43 17.64 24.31 -16.92
N ASP A 44 18.43 25.40 -17.02
CA ASP A 44 17.95 26.78 -17.04
C ASP A 44 16.99 27.13 -15.89
N ILE A 45 17.22 26.54 -14.71
CA ILE A 45 16.50 26.86 -13.47
C ILE A 45 17.35 27.88 -12.70
N ASN A 46 16.92 29.13 -12.70
CA ASN A 46 17.59 30.22 -12.01
C ASN A 46 16.55 31.27 -11.57
N HIS A 47 16.98 32.29 -10.84
CA HIS A 47 16.11 33.33 -10.28
C HIS A 47 15.22 34.05 -11.32
N SER A 48 15.60 34.07 -12.60
CA SER A 48 14.81 34.70 -13.67
C SER A 48 13.79 33.77 -14.32
N THR A 49 14.01 32.46 -14.27
CA THR A 49 13.17 31.43 -14.93
C THR A 49 12.33 30.62 -13.95
N TYR A 50 12.75 30.57 -12.68
CA TYR A 50 12.05 29.90 -11.59
C TYR A 50 12.30 30.65 -10.28
N SER A 51 11.32 31.46 -9.89
CA SER A 51 11.45 32.32 -8.72
C SER A 51 11.33 31.53 -7.41
N LYS A 52 11.73 32.16 -6.30
CA LYS A 52 11.51 31.62 -4.95
C LYS A 52 10.03 31.35 -4.69
N ASN A 53 9.14 32.22 -5.18
CA ASN A 53 7.70 32.06 -5.03
C ASN A 53 7.18 30.83 -5.78
N ASP A 54 7.70 30.58 -6.98
CA ASP A 54 7.34 29.40 -7.77
C ASP A 54 7.79 28.13 -7.05
N PHE A 55 9.02 28.11 -6.52
CA PHE A 55 9.53 26.98 -5.72
C PHE A 55 8.64 26.62 -4.54
N TYR A 56 8.25 27.61 -3.71
CA TYR A 56 7.40 27.33 -2.55
C TYR A 56 5.94 27.04 -2.92
N HIS A 57 5.46 27.54 -4.07
CA HIS A 57 4.14 27.18 -4.59
C HIS A 57 4.09 25.71 -5.04
N ASP A 58 5.14 25.25 -5.71
CA ASP A 58 5.23 23.88 -6.23
C ASP A 58 5.58 22.85 -5.14
N LEU A 59 6.08 23.29 -3.98
CA LEU A 59 6.46 22.41 -2.88
C LEU A 59 5.24 21.74 -2.23
N LYS A 60 5.08 20.43 -2.50
CA LYS A 60 4.07 19.59 -1.85
C LYS A 60 4.65 18.77 -0.71
N SER A 61 4.51 19.27 0.51
CA SER A 61 4.84 18.51 1.72
C SER A 61 3.65 17.69 2.23
N ASN A 62 3.87 16.40 2.51
CA ASN A 62 2.90 15.50 3.12
C ASN A 62 3.54 14.78 4.31
N ILE A 63 2.81 14.65 5.41
CA ILE A 63 3.25 13.88 6.58
C ILE A 63 2.39 12.62 6.66
N ARG A 64 3.02 11.47 6.88
CA ARG A 64 2.35 10.18 6.98
C ARG A 64 2.96 9.35 8.10
N LEU A 65 2.13 8.66 8.87
CA LEU A 65 2.54 7.66 9.84
C LEU A 65 3.20 6.45 9.15
N ILE A 66 4.21 5.87 9.80
CA ILE A 66 4.85 4.65 9.33
C ILE A 66 3.87 3.49 9.52
N THR A 67 3.62 2.71 8.46
CA THR A 67 2.83 1.49 8.56
C THR A 67 3.45 0.53 9.58
N PRO A 68 2.67 -0.03 10.51
CA PRO A 68 3.15 -1.05 11.43
C PRO A 68 3.81 -2.23 10.70
N VAL A 69 4.89 -2.75 11.24
CA VAL A 69 5.64 -3.87 10.65
C VAL A 69 5.00 -5.18 11.08
N TYR A 70 4.57 -5.98 10.11
CA TYR A 70 4.07 -7.34 10.28
C TYR A 70 4.77 -8.27 9.29
N LEU A 71 5.01 -9.52 9.68
CA LEU A 71 5.39 -10.57 8.73
C LEU A 71 4.13 -11.10 8.06
N LEU A 72 4.24 -11.55 6.80
CA LEU A 72 3.09 -12.07 6.06
C LEU A 72 2.45 -13.26 6.77
N ARG A 73 3.27 -14.17 7.32
CA ARG A 73 2.81 -15.31 8.14
C ARG A 73 2.06 -14.89 9.41
N ASP A 74 2.44 -13.78 10.03
CA ASP A 74 1.81 -13.31 11.27
C ASP A 74 0.41 -12.74 10.97
N ILE A 75 0.23 -12.10 9.82
CA ILE A 75 -1.10 -11.70 9.34
C ILE A 75 -1.97 -12.94 9.15
N ALA A 76 -1.42 -13.98 8.53
CA ALA A 76 -2.16 -15.20 8.20
C ALA A 76 -2.58 -16.00 9.45
N ALA A 77 -1.75 -16.04 10.50
CA ALA A 77 -1.87 -17.03 11.57
C ALA A 77 -1.94 -16.51 13.02
N SER A 78 -1.58 -15.25 13.31
CA SER A 78 -1.48 -14.77 14.70
C SER A 78 -2.85 -14.47 15.32
N GLU A 79 -3.00 -14.74 16.61
CA GLU A 79 -4.15 -14.32 17.42
C GLU A 79 -4.27 -12.80 17.51
N ASN A 80 -3.14 -12.08 17.51
CA ASN A 80 -3.06 -10.62 17.48
C ASN A 80 -2.76 -10.09 16.06
N SER A 81 -3.35 -10.73 15.04
CA SER A 81 -3.18 -10.35 13.64
C SER A 81 -4.11 -9.20 13.24
N PRO A 82 -3.76 -8.41 12.20
CA PRO A 82 -4.67 -7.46 11.57
C PRO A 82 -6.03 -8.07 11.19
N LEU A 83 -6.04 -9.34 10.76
CA LEU A 83 -7.26 -10.07 10.45
C LEU A 83 -8.11 -10.38 11.70
N ALA A 84 -7.50 -10.69 12.84
CA ALA A 84 -8.23 -10.89 14.08
C ALA A 84 -8.94 -9.60 14.54
N PHE A 85 -8.23 -8.46 14.46
CA PHE A 85 -8.84 -7.15 14.74
C PHE A 85 -10.01 -6.85 13.78
N LEU A 86 -9.86 -7.15 12.49
CA LEU A 86 -10.96 -7.02 11.51
C LEU A 86 -12.17 -7.87 11.91
N THR A 87 -11.98 -9.14 12.26
CA THR A 87 -13.09 -10.02 12.68
C THR A 87 -13.88 -9.41 13.85
N THR A 88 -13.19 -8.91 14.88
CA THR A 88 -13.84 -8.27 16.03
C THR A 88 -14.65 -7.04 15.62
N VAL A 89 -14.09 -6.18 14.77
CA VAL A 89 -14.74 -4.94 14.34
C VAL A 89 -15.94 -5.21 13.43
N PHE A 90 -15.82 -6.19 12.53
CA PHE A 90 -16.93 -6.64 11.68
C PHE A 90 -18.11 -7.15 12.50
N GLN A 91 -17.85 -7.95 13.55
CA GLN A 91 -18.90 -8.44 14.46
C GLN A 91 -19.61 -7.30 15.21
N LYS A 92 -18.85 -6.31 15.69
CA LYS A 92 -19.42 -5.12 16.35
C LYS A 92 -20.32 -4.33 15.41
N VAL A 93 -19.83 -4.02 14.19
CA VAL A 93 -20.58 -3.22 13.21
C VAL A 93 -21.83 -3.96 12.72
N ALA A 94 -21.75 -5.28 12.50
CA ALA A 94 -22.89 -6.12 12.11
C ALA A 94 -23.96 -6.17 13.21
N SER A 95 -23.56 -6.15 14.48
CA SER A 95 -24.50 -6.15 15.61
C SER A 95 -25.19 -4.78 15.78
N SER A 96 -24.45 -3.68 15.67
CA SER A 96 -24.98 -2.32 15.83
C SER A 96 -24.13 -1.30 15.07
N PRO A 97 -24.55 -0.85 13.89
CA PRO A 97 -23.77 0.05 13.03
C PRO A 97 -23.90 1.51 13.48
N THR A 98 -23.37 1.83 14.65
CA THR A 98 -23.26 3.22 15.10
C THR A 98 -22.20 3.96 14.27
N ARG A 99 -22.30 5.29 14.20
CA ARG A 99 -21.31 6.12 13.48
C ARG A 99 -19.87 5.87 13.93
N THR A 100 -19.65 5.66 15.23
CA THR A 100 -18.32 5.38 15.79
C THR A 100 -17.79 4.03 15.34
N LEU A 101 -18.65 2.99 15.35
CA LEU A 101 -18.27 1.65 14.92
C LEU A 101 -18.06 1.57 13.40
N ALA A 102 -18.83 2.32 12.61
CA ALA A 102 -18.63 2.47 11.17
C ALA A 102 -17.25 3.08 10.85
N ALA A 103 -16.83 4.11 11.57
CA ALA A 103 -15.51 4.72 11.41
C ALA A 103 -14.38 3.78 11.86
N GLU A 104 -14.55 3.05 12.98
CA GLU A 104 -13.60 2.02 13.43
C GLU A 104 -13.46 0.91 12.37
N TYR A 105 -14.57 0.49 11.77
CA TYR A 105 -14.62 -0.49 10.70
C TYR A 105 -13.87 -0.06 9.44
N GLU A 106 -14.16 1.14 8.93
CA GLU A 106 -13.45 1.71 7.78
C GLU A 106 -11.94 1.82 8.06
N TYR A 107 -11.58 2.36 9.23
CA TYR A 107 -10.19 2.48 9.69
C TYR A 107 -9.46 1.13 9.66
N HIS A 108 -10.06 0.09 10.24
CA HIS A 108 -9.42 -1.22 10.32
C HIS A 108 -9.25 -1.88 8.95
N ILE A 109 -10.18 -1.69 8.01
CA ILE A 109 -10.02 -2.15 6.62
C ILE A 109 -8.81 -1.47 5.98
N LYS A 110 -8.74 -0.13 6.02
CA LYS A 110 -7.62 0.62 5.43
C LYS A 110 -6.28 0.24 6.05
N MET A 111 -6.25 0.08 7.37
CA MET A 111 -5.05 -0.34 8.10
C MET A 111 -4.60 -1.74 7.70
N PHE A 112 -5.51 -2.70 7.60
CA PHE A 112 -5.20 -4.05 7.11
C PHE A 112 -4.57 -4.01 5.72
N LEU A 113 -5.18 -3.28 4.77
CA LEU A 113 -4.68 -3.18 3.39
C LEU A 113 -3.29 -2.54 3.33
N SER A 114 -3.07 -1.48 4.12
CA SER A 114 -1.77 -0.83 4.24
C SER A 114 -0.70 -1.78 4.81
N ILE A 115 -1.05 -2.56 5.83
CA ILE A 115 -0.17 -3.56 6.44
C ILE A 115 0.13 -4.70 5.45
N LEU A 116 -0.89 -5.24 4.79
CA LEU A 116 -0.76 -6.32 3.81
C LEU A 116 0.17 -5.91 2.67
N LYS A 117 -0.07 -4.73 2.07
CA LYS A 117 0.79 -4.17 1.02
C LYS A 117 2.24 -4.05 1.46
N SER A 118 2.47 -3.56 2.69
CA SER A 118 3.83 -3.45 3.22
C SER A 118 4.47 -4.83 3.39
N SER A 119 3.73 -5.77 3.98
CA SER A 119 4.23 -7.11 4.29
C SER A 119 4.53 -7.93 3.04
N LEU A 120 3.70 -7.83 1.99
CA LEU A 120 3.96 -8.43 0.68
C LEU A 120 5.26 -7.92 0.06
N ARG A 121 5.53 -6.62 0.15
CA ARG A 121 6.77 -6.03 -0.36
C ARG A 121 7.99 -6.57 0.39
N GLU A 122 7.96 -6.59 1.72
CA GLU A 122 9.08 -7.09 2.53
C GLU A 122 9.31 -8.60 2.30
N GLU A 123 8.25 -9.39 2.22
CA GLU A 123 8.32 -10.83 1.92
C GLU A 123 8.98 -11.09 0.55
N ILE A 124 8.57 -10.34 -0.48
CA ILE A 124 9.18 -10.45 -1.82
C ILE A 124 10.66 -10.08 -1.78
N GLN A 125 11.03 -8.99 -1.09
CA GLN A 125 12.44 -8.62 -0.95
C GLN A 125 13.23 -9.71 -0.23
N HIS A 126 12.65 -10.33 0.80
CA HIS A 126 13.27 -11.45 1.51
C HIS A 126 13.51 -12.66 0.58
N ILE A 127 12.50 -13.04 -0.21
CA ILE A 127 12.61 -14.13 -1.20
C ILE A 127 13.70 -13.83 -2.24
N LEU A 128 13.71 -12.62 -2.79
CA LEU A 128 14.65 -12.24 -3.86
C LEU A 128 16.10 -12.11 -3.37
N ASN A 129 16.29 -11.76 -2.10
CA ASN A 129 17.62 -11.69 -1.50
C ASN A 129 18.17 -13.06 -1.11
N ASN A 130 17.33 -14.10 -1.06
CA ASN A 130 17.79 -15.46 -0.78
C ASN A 130 18.44 -16.07 -2.04
N LYS A 131 19.66 -16.58 -1.88
CA LYS A 131 20.46 -17.17 -2.96
C LYS A 131 20.47 -18.71 -2.92
N LEU A 132 19.92 -19.32 -1.88
CA LEU A 132 19.89 -20.77 -1.72
C LEU A 132 18.60 -21.34 -2.34
N PRO A 133 18.68 -22.19 -3.38
CA PRO A 133 17.50 -22.64 -4.12
C PRO A 133 16.47 -23.40 -3.27
N ALA A 134 16.93 -24.18 -2.28
CA ALA A 134 16.04 -24.94 -1.38
C ALA A 134 15.22 -23.99 -0.49
N ASP A 135 15.86 -22.96 0.06
CA ASP A 135 15.19 -21.96 0.89
C ASP A 135 14.23 -21.12 0.03
N THR A 136 14.64 -20.70 -1.16
CA THR A 136 13.77 -19.96 -2.09
C THR A 136 12.52 -20.76 -2.44
N ALA A 137 12.65 -22.07 -2.69
CA ALA A 137 11.50 -22.94 -2.96
C ALA A 137 10.53 -23.00 -1.77
N TYR A 138 11.06 -23.16 -0.56
CA TYR A 138 10.26 -23.13 0.67
C TYR A 138 9.56 -21.78 0.86
N LEU A 139 10.26 -20.67 0.67
CA LEU A 139 9.71 -19.34 0.84
C LEU A 139 8.62 -19.02 -0.19
N ILE A 140 8.75 -19.48 -1.44
CA ILE A 140 7.70 -19.34 -2.45
C ILE A 140 6.45 -20.14 -2.06
N ASP A 141 6.62 -21.36 -1.55
CA ASP A 141 5.51 -22.19 -1.09
C ASP A 141 4.78 -21.54 0.10
N GLU A 142 5.53 -21.04 1.08
CA GLU A 142 4.98 -20.30 2.23
C GLU A 142 4.32 -18.98 1.80
N PHE A 143 4.88 -18.24 0.85
CA PHE A 143 4.27 -17.04 0.28
C PHE A 143 2.88 -17.35 -0.31
N CYS A 144 2.78 -18.39 -1.15
CA CYS A 144 1.52 -18.82 -1.74
C CYS A 144 0.50 -19.23 -0.68
N LYS A 145 0.90 -20.07 0.29
CA LYS A 145 0.03 -20.51 1.39
C LYS A 145 -0.49 -19.35 2.22
N ASN A 146 0.39 -18.41 2.58
CA ASN A 146 0.02 -17.27 3.40
C ASN A 146 -0.95 -16.35 2.66
N ILE A 147 -0.72 -16.08 1.36
CA ILE A 147 -1.66 -15.31 0.54
C ILE A 147 -3.03 -15.98 0.49
N SER A 148 -3.10 -17.28 0.16
CA SER A 148 -4.37 -18.00 0.10
C SER A 148 -5.10 -18.00 1.45
N ARG A 149 -4.37 -18.11 2.55
CA ARG A 149 -4.95 -18.04 3.90
C ARG A 149 -5.47 -16.65 4.22
N ILE A 150 -4.72 -15.60 3.89
CA ILE A 150 -5.12 -14.21 4.13
C ILE A 150 -6.36 -13.85 3.32
N SER A 151 -6.36 -14.12 2.01
CA SER A 151 -7.48 -13.78 1.14
C SER A 151 -8.74 -14.54 1.54
N LYS A 152 -8.62 -15.85 1.83
CA LYS A 152 -9.74 -16.65 2.35
C LYS A 152 -10.32 -16.06 3.64
N ARG A 153 -9.48 -15.78 4.64
CA ARG A 153 -9.93 -15.24 5.93
C ARG A 153 -10.59 -13.87 5.81
N TYR A 154 -10.06 -12.99 4.94
CA TYR A 154 -10.70 -11.70 4.70
C TYR A 154 -12.07 -11.88 4.02
N ARG A 155 -12.17 -12.74 3.01
CA ARG A 155 -13.42 -13.02 2.28
C ARG A 155 -14.47 -13.68 3.15
N GLU A 156 -14.08 -14.51 4.11
CA GLU A 156 -14.98 -15.10 5.11
C GLU A 156 -15.64 -14.04 6.01
N LEU A 157 -15.07 -12.84 6.14
CA LEU A 157 -15.71 -11.73 6.84
C LEU A 157 -17.01 -11.27 6.17
N HIS A 158 -17.21 -11.58 4.88
CA HIS A 158 -18.47 -11.34 4.19
C HIS A 158 -19.65 -11.95 4.94
N PHE A 159 -19.50 -13.16 5.48
CA PHE A 159 -20.58 -13.85 6.21
C PHE A 159 -20.94 -13.16 7.53
N ILE A 160 -20.06 -12.32 8.07
CA ILE A 160 -20.32 -11.54 9.28
C ILE A 160 -21.05 -10.24 8.91
N ILE A 161 -20.57 -9.54 7.88
CA ILE A 161 -21.09 -8.23 7.48
C ILE A 161 -22.34 -8.31 6.60
N ASN A 162 -22.66 -9.48 6.03
CA ASN A 162 -23.91 -9.71 5.32
C ASN A 162 -25.08 -9.86 6.30
N ALA A 163 -25.43 -8.77 6.98
CA ALA A 163 -26.48 -8.69 7.98
C ALA A 163 -27.49 -7.58 7.61
N PRO A 164 -28.79 -7.71 7.97
CA PRO A 164 -29.82 -6.72 7.61
C PRO A 164 -29.60 -5.31 8.18
N THR A 165 -28.76 -5.19 9.21
CA THR A 165 -28.38 -3.94 9.84
C THR A 165 -27.40 -3.13 8.98
N ILE A 166 -26.71 -3.75 8.03
CA ILE A 166 -25.62 -3.13 7.27
C ILE A 166 -26.16 -2.32 6.10
N SER A 167 -25.71 -1.07 6.00
CA SER A 167 -25.99 -0.20 4.87
C SER A 167 -25.13 -0.57 3.65
N GLU A 168 -25.58 -0.15 2.47
CA GLU A 168 -24.83 -0.30 1.22
C GLU A 168 -23.44 0.34 1.30
N GLU A 169 -23.33 1.50 1.96
CA GLU A 169 -22.05 2.19 2.18
C GLU A 169 -21.05 1.33 2.98
N LEU A 170 -21.48 0.68 4.06
CA LEU A 170 -20.63 -0.20 4.86
C LEU A 170 -20.22 -1.47 4.08
N MET A 171 -21.13 -1.99 3.25
CA MET A 171 -20.81 -3.08 2.33
C MET A 171 -19.79 -2.64 1.26
N ASN A 172 -19.87 -1.40 0.79
CA ASN A 172 -18.93 -0.86 -0.18
C ASN A 172 -17.51 -0.78 0.38
N TYR A 173 -17.31 -0.41 1.66
CA TYR A 173 -15.97 -0.46 2.26
C TYR A 173 -15.37 -1.87 2.29
N TYR A 174 -16.18 -2.90 2.57
CA TYR A 174 -15.73 -4.29 2.48
C TYR A 174 -15.29 -4.61 1.05
N SER A 175 -16.15 -4.31 0.06
CA SER A 175 -15.90 -4.57 -1.36
C SER A 175 -14.66 -3.84 -1.88
N PHE A 176 -14.45 -2.57 -1.49
CA PHE A 176 -13.24 -1.82 -1.84
C PHE A 176 -11.99 -2.48 -1.25
N GLY A 177 -12.08 -3.01 -0.03
CA GLY A 177 -10.98 -3.73 0.59
C GLY A 177 -10.69 -5.07 -0.08
N ASP A 178 -11.70 -5.86 -0.42
CA ASP A 178 -11.54 -7.14 -1.12
C ASP A 178 -10.94 -6.93 -2.52
N GLU A 179 -11.48 -5.98 -3.28
CA GLU A 179 -10.98 -5.66 -4.61
C GLU A 179 -9.53 -5.17 -4.55
N PHE A 180 -9.20 -4.26 -3.64
CA PHE A 180 -7.84 -3.76 -3.50
C PHE A 180 -6.88 -4.86 -3.04
N MET A 181 -7.29 -5.73 -2.12
CA MET A 181 -6.51 -6.91 -1.71
C MET A 181 -6.22 -7.83 -2.89
N SER A 182 -7.24 -8.14 -3.71
CA SER A 182 -7.07 -8.97 -4.92
C SER A 182 -6.07 -8.36 -5.89
N ASN A 183 -6.18 -7.04 -6.14
CA ASN A 183 -5.24 -6.31 -6.99
C ASN A 183 -3.81 -6.30 -6.39
N LEU A 184 -3.66 -6.18 -5.08
CA LEU A 184 -2.36 -6.26 -4.41
C LEU A 184 -1.73 -7.64 -4.58
N ILE A 185 -2.50 -8.72 -4.37
CA ILE A 185 -2.03 -10.10 -4.53
C ILE A 185 -1.56 -10.33 -5.97
N GLU A 186 -2.37 -9.93 -6.96
CA GLU A 186 -2.00 -10.05 -8.37
C GLU A 186 -0.72 -9.27 -8.70
N GLU A 187 -0.67 -7.97 -8.37
CA GLU A 187 0.46 -7.09 -8.66
C GLU A 187 1.77 -7.62 -8.03
N HIS A 188 1.72 -8.02 -6.77
CA HIS A 188 2.90 -8.47 -6.03
C HIS A 188 3.36 -9.86 -6.48
N THR A 189 2.43 -10.76 -6.80
CA THR A 189 2.77 -12.09 -7.35
C THR A 189 3.42 -11.97 -8.72
N PHE A 190 2.91 -11.09 -9.60
CA PHE A 190 3.55 -10.80 -10.88
C PHE A 190 4.95 -10.19 -10.72
N LYS A 191 5.13 -9.24 -9.78
CA LYS A 191 6.44 -8.66 -9.48
C LYS A 191 7.44 -9.70 -9.01
N LEU A 192 7.02 -10.60 -8.12
CA LEU A 192 7.85 -11.70 -7.64
C LEU A 192 8.24 -12.62 -8.80
N LEU A 193 7.27 -13.05 -9.60
CA LEU A 193 7.51 -13.91 -10.77
C LEU A 193 8.48 -13.28 -11.77
N ALA A 194 8.26 -12.02 -12.13
CA ALA A 194 9.11 -11.30 -13.08
C ALA A 194 10.54 -11.13 -12.55
N SER A 195 10.67 -10.77 -11.27
CA SER A 195 11.97 -10.61 -10.62
C SER A 195 12.73 -11.92 -10.54
N LEU A 196 12.09 -13.01 -10.09
CA LEU A 196 12.70 -14.34 -10.03
C LEU A 196 13.16 -14.83 -11.42
N LYS A 197 12.35 -14.60 -12.45
CA LYS A 197 12.70 -14.95 -13.84
C LYS A 197 13.93 -14.18 -14.34
N GLN A 198 14.10 -12.93 -13.91
CA GLN A 198 15.20 -12.07 -14.33
C GLN A 198 16.50 -12.35 -13.56
N SER A 199 16.41 -12.59 -12.25
CA SER A 199 17.58 -12.55 -11.35
C SER A 199 17.97 -13.88 -10.73
N HIS A 200 17.07 -14.88 -10.65
CA HIS A 200 17.34 -16.09 -9.87
C HIS A 200 17.87 -17.24 -10.77
N PRO A 201 19.10 -17.74 -10.56
CA PRO A 201 19.73 -18.75 -11.42
C PRO A 201 18.95 -20.07 -11.53
N SER A 202 18.28 -20.48 -10.45
CA SER A 202 17.52 -21.73 -10.36
C SER A 202 16.02 -21.58 -10.66
N PHE A 203 15.61 -20.47 -11.28
CA PHE A 203 14.22 -20.27 -11.68
C PHE A 203 13.73 -21.45 -12.53
N ASN A 204 12.61 -22.05 -12.15
CA ASN A 204 12.09 -23.26 -12.78
C ASN A 204 10.59 -23.16 -13.06
N LYS A 205 10.09 -24.09 -13.90
CA LYS A 205 8.67 -24.14 -14.30
C LYS A 205 7.72 -24.43 -13.14
N THR A 206 8.19 -25.07 -12.07
CA THR A 206 7.37 -25.37 -10.89
C THR A 206 7.02 -24.09 -10.15
N TRP A 207 8.02 -23.24 -9.85
CA TRP A 207 7.81 -21.93 -9.24
C TRP A 207 6.92 -21.04 -10.10
N GLN A 208 7.17 -21.03 -11.41
CA GLN A 208 6.33 -20.31 -12.36
C GLN A 208 4.87 -20.76 -12.27
N LYS A 209 4.62 -22.08 -12.29
CA LYS A 209 3.27 -22.64 -12.22
C LYS A 209 2.58 -22.31 -10.90
N GLN A 210 3.28 -22.41 -9.77
CA GLN A 210 2.75 -22.07 -8.45
C GLN A 210 2.30 -20.61 -8.37
N LEU A 211 3.17 -19.67 -8.75
CA LEU A 211 2.85 -18.24 -8.71
C LEU A 211 1.76 -17.85 -9.72
N LEU A 212 1.78 -18.44 -10.92
CA LEU A 212 0.73 -18.19 -11.91
C LEU A 212 -0.63 -18.75 -11.47
N SER A 213 -0.67 -19.84 -10.71
CA SER A 213 -1.93 -20.36 -10.16
C SER A 213 -2.61 -19.32 -9.28
N ILE A 214 -1.88 -18.67 -8.37
CA ILE A 214 -2.41 -17.61 -7.50
C ILE A 214 -3.00 -16.47 -8.34
N VAL A 215 -2.28 -16.02 -9.36
CA VAL A 215 -2.76 -14.96 -10.27
C VAL A 215 -4.02 -15.39 -11.01
N GLN A 216 -4.07 -16.62 -11.52
CA GLN A 216 -5.22 -17.14 -12.25
C GLN A 216 -6.45 -17.25 -11.35
N ASP A 217 -6.27 -17.70 -10.11
CA ASP A 217 -7.32 -17.80 -9.10
C ASP A 217 -7.89 -16.41 -8.78
N GLU A 218 -7.04 -15.40 -8.61
CA GLU A 218 -7.48 -14.01 -8.36
C GLU A 218 -8.17 -13.39 -9.58
N ILE A 219 -7.67 -13.61 -10.81
CA ILE A 219 -8.36 -13.15 -12.03
C ILE A 219 -9.74 -13.81 -12.16
N LYS A 220 -9.85 -15.10 -11.87
CA LYS A 220 -11.11 -15.83 -11.88
C LYS A 220 -12.08 -15.27 -10.85
N TYR A 221 -11.60 -15.09 -9.61
CA TYR A 221 -12.37 -14.50 -8.52
C TYR A 221 -12.91 -13.11 -8.88
N LYS A 222 -12.06 -12.24 -9.43
CA LYS A 222 -12.46 -10.90 -9.85
C LYS A 222 -13.56 -10.92 -10.91
N LYS A 223 -13.49 -11.83 -11.88
CA LYS A 223 -14.56 -12.00 -12.88
C LYS A 223 -15.87 -12.45 -12.26
N GLU A 224 -15.83 -13.38 -11.30
CA GLU A 224 -17.03 -13.85 -10.59
C GLU A 224 -17.69 -12.75 -9.74
N HIS A 225 -16.89 -11.80 -9.23
CA HIS A 225 -17.36 -10.69 -8.39
C HIS A 225 -17.52 -9.36 -9.14
N ASN A 226 -17.44 -9.38 -10.48
CA ASN A 226 -17.53 -8.19 -11.35
C ASN A 226 -16.48 -7.10 -11.07
N TYR A 227 -15.31 -7.47 -10.54
CA TYR A 227 -14.19 -6.56 -10.40
C TYR A 227 -13.44 -6.37 -11.72
N PRO A 228 -12.90 -5.17 -12.01
CA PRO A 228 -12.11 -4.91 -13.20
C PRO A 228 -10.90 -5.85 -13.33
N VAL A 229 -10.74 -6.42 -14.52
CA VAL A 229 -9.58 -7.22 -14.92
C VAL A 229 -9.01 -6.69 -16.23
N VAL A 230 -7.71 -6.93 -16.45
CA VAL A 230 -7.06 -6.53 -17.70
C VAL A 230 -7.63 -7.36 -18.85
N GLU A 231 -8.06 -6.69 -19.91
CA GLU A 231 -8.55 -7.32 -21.13
C GLU A 231 -7.65 -6.93 -22.30
N GLU A 232 -6.99 -7.92 -22.89
CA GLU A 232 -6.00 -7.74 -23.97
C GLU A 232 -6.60 -7.01 -25.19
N LYS A 233 -7.89 -7.19 -25.44
CA LYS A 233 -8.60 -6.66 -26.61
C LYS A 233 -9.40 -5.38 -26.35
N SER A 234 -9.29 -4.78 -25.16
CA SER A 234 -10.11 -3.61 -24.82
C SER A 234 -9.34 -2.28 -24.93
N PRO A 235 -9.78 -1.34 -25.79
CA PRO A 235 -9.05 -0.10 -26.05
C PRO A 235 -9.15 0.94 -24.92
N THR A 236 -10.25 1.01 -24.18
CA THR A 236 -10.51 2.06 -23.15
C THR A 236 -10.48 1.51 -21.73
N ARG A 237 -10.97 0.29 -21.53
CA ARG A 237 -11.22 -0.33 -20.21
C ARG A 237 -9.95 -0.50 -19.37
N ASN A 238 -8.80 -0.70 -20.01
CA ASN A 238 -7.50 -0.78 -19.32
C ASN A 238 -7.07 0.57 -18.70
N ARG A 239 -7.47 1.71 -19.27
CA ARG A 239 -7.21 3.03 -18.67
C ARG A 239 -8.10 3.27 -17.45
N GLU A 240 -9.37 2.89 -17.56
CA GLU A 240 -10.34 2.95 -16.45
C GLU A 240 -9.91 2.08 -15.28
N LEU A 241 -9.36 0.89 -15.56
CA LEU A 241 -8.80 0.00 -14.54
C LEU A 241 -7.66 0.67 -13.76
N ILE A 242 -6.73 1.33 -14.45
CA ILE A 242 -5.62 2.06 -13.79
C ILE A 242 -6.17 3.21 -12.93
N PHE A 243 -7.17 3.94 -13.42
CA PHE A 243 -7.80 5.00 -12.66
C PHE A 243 -8.49 4.47 -11.40
N HIS A 244 -9.28 3.40 -11.53
CA HIS A 244 -10.00 2.75 -10.42
C HIS A 244 -9.03 2.18 -9.37
N PHE A 245 -7.97 1.49 -9.81
CA PHE A 245 -6.93 1.01 -8.91
C PHE A 245 -6.28 2.15 -8.11
N ASN A 246 -6.05 3.31 -8.74
CA ASN A 246 -5.50 4.47 -8.04
C ASN A 246 -6.50 5.07 -7.03
N LEU A 247 -7.80 5.00 -7.28
CA LEU A 247 -8.82 5.39 -6.30
C LEU A 247 -8.81 4.46 -5.09
N LEU A 248 -8.81 3.14 -5.30
CA LEU A 248 -8.72 2.15 -4.23
C LEU A 248 -7.44 2.30 -3.41
N LYS A 249 -6.31 2.59 -4.07
CA LYS A 249 -5.05 2.88 -3.40
C LYS A 249 -5.16 4.14 -2.52
N LYS A 250 -5.77 5.22 -3.01
CA LYS A 250 -6.00 6.44 -2.22
C LYS A 250 -6.89 6.15 -1.02
N PHE A 251 -7.96 5.37 -1.20
CA PHE A 251 -8.82 4.91 -0.11
C PHE A 251 -8.01 4.17 0.96
N ALA A 252 -7.28 3.11 0.59
CA ALA A 252 -6.54 2.26 1.52
C ALA A 252 -5.39 2.99 2.25
N GLU A 253 -4.76 3.96 1.60
CA GLU A 253 -3.59 4.66 2.15
C GLU A 253 -3.94 5.97 2.88
N SER A 254 -5.16 6.47 2.75
CA SER A 254 -5.60 7.77 3.30
C SER A 254 -5.39 7.88 4.82
N GLU A 255 -5.65 6.80 5.56
CA GLU A 255 -5.68 6.79 7.03
C GLU A 255 -4.32 7.07 7.69
N LEU A 256 -3.24 6.86 6.94
CA LEU A 256 -1.89 7.10 7.45
C LEU A 256 -1.45 8.55 7.25
N PHE A 257 -2.11 9.32 6.38
CA PHE A 257 -1.75 10.71 6.12
C PHE A 257 -2.27 11.62 7.23
N LEU A 258 -1.38 12.49 7.72
CA LEU A 258 -1.72 13.48 8.73
C LEU A 258 -2.12 14.79 8.07
N THR A 259 -3.25 15.35 8.49
CA THR A 259 -3.65 16.71 8.17
C THR A 259 -2.84 17.68 9.04
N GLY A 260 -1.73 18.16 8.51
CA GLY A 260 -0.95 19.22 9.14
C GLY A 260 -1.54 20.60 8.82
N GLU A 261 -1.70 21.46 9.82
CA GLU A 261 -1.88 22.89 9.58
C GLU A 261 -0.58 23.44 8.98
N LYS A 262 -0.57 23.65 7.66
CA LYS A 262 0.53 24.34 6.98
C LYS A 262 0.37 25.83 7.25
N LYS A 263 0.92 26.32 8.36
CA LYS A 263 1.17 27.76 8.50
C LYS A 263 2.29 28.13 7.53
N LYS A 264 2.07 29.16 6.72
CA LYS A 264 3.16 29.85 6.00
C LYS A 264 4.04 30.55 7.03
N GLU A 265 4.87 29.80 7.74
CA GLU A 265 5.93 30.38 8.54
C GLU A 265 7.07 30.73 7.59
N GLY A 266 7.25 32.01 7.32
CA GLY A 266 8.25 32.44 6.34
C GLY A 266 8.06 33.79 5.66
N ILE A 267 6.93 34.52 5.82
CA ILE A 267 6.78 35.83 5.15
C ILE A 267 7.92 36.81 5.49
N LEU A 268 8.55 36.65 6.67
CA LEU A 268 9.72 37.44 7.11
C LEU A 268 11.08 36.71 6.95
N VAL A 269 11.09 35.40 6.68
CA VAL A 269 12.30 34.54 6.60
C VAL A 269 12.48 33.92 5.22
N GLU A 270 11.60 34.23 4.26
CA GLU A 270 11.89 34.25 2.83
C GLU A 270 13.00 35.27 2.64
N GLN A 271 14.23 34.88 2.95
CA GLN A 271 15.39 35.71 2.77
C GLN A 271 15.42 36.11 1.30
N ILE A 272 15.53 37.43 1.09
CA ILE A 272 15.72 38.12 -0.19
C ILE A 272 16.68 37.35 -1.09
#